data_AF-A0A2A2RG29-F1
#
_entry.id   AF-A0A2A2RG29-F1
#
_cell.length_a   1.000
_cell.length_b   1.000
_cell.length_c   1.000
_cell.angle_alpha   90.00
_cell.angle_beta   90.00
_cell.angle_gamma   90.00
#
_symmetry.space_group_name_H-M   'P 1'
#
loop_
_entity.id
_entity.type
_entity.pdbx_description
1 polymer ?
#
loop_
_entity_poly.entity_id
_entity_poly.type
_entity_poly.pdbx_seq_one_letter_code
_entity_poly.pdbx_strand_id
1 'polypeptide(L)'
;MLGLAGREPRVADALPEDTAPEPDKLIRRAYSIASSSLERDYVEFYLALVAKGGLTPRLFALPHGGRVFLGPKASGLFTLDRVAPGKAVILVGTGTGLAPYVSMLRTALIADSTRRFVVLHGARCSWDLGYRAELETLARIRPNFTYIPSITRAEQDPHFRGQVGRIPKILEQGIVEQLAGVRLDPAAADVFLCGNPEMISGVRGHLEARGFTPDHGKQSGTMHVEEYW
;
A
#
# COMPACT_ATOMS: atom_id res chain seq x y z
N MET A 1 2.88 4.42 14.57
CA MET A 1 1.77 5.33 14.96
C MET A 1 2.22 6.76 14.75
N LEU A 2 1.42 7.59 14.07
CA LEU A 2 1.60 9.05 14.03
C LEU A 2 0.52 9.74 14.85
N GLY A 3 0.81 10.93 15.37
CA GLY A 3 -0.19 11.72 16.08
C GLY A 3 0.10 13.21 16.21
N LEU A 4 -0.98 13.95 16.44
CA LEU A 4 -1.00 15.38 16.70
C LEU A 4 -2.05 15.68 17.79
N ALA A 5 -1.88 16.78 18.51
CA ALA A 5 -2.87 17.21 19.51
C ALA A 5 -4.15 17.72 18.83
N GLY A 6 -5.29 17.64 19.52
CA GLY A 6 -6.58 18.14 19.02
C GLY A 6 -6.58 19.62 18.65
N ARG A 7 -5.77 20.42 19.34
CA ARG A 7 -5.59 21.85 19.10
C ARG A 7 -4.83 22.22 17.82
N GLU A 8 -4.12 21.27 17.21
CA GLU A 8 -3.36 21.56 15.98
C GLU A 8 -4.30 22.01 14.85
N PRO A 9 -3.87 22.99 14.03
CA PRO A 9 -4.69 23.54 12.97
C PRO A 9 -5.05 22.48 11.93
N ARG A 10 -6.18 22.66 11.24
CA ARG A 10 -6.63 21.82 10.13
C ARG A 10 -6.49 22.60 8.83
N VAL A 11 -6.29 21.91 7.71
CA VAL A 11 -6.31 22.55 6.39
C VAL A 11 -7.66 23.24 6.13
N ALA A 12 -7.64 24.33 5.36
CA ALA A 12 -8.82 25.16 5.11
C ALA A 12 -9.99 24.37 4.51
N ASP A 13 -9.70 23.42 3.62
CA ASP A 13 -10.71 22.61 2.92
C ASP A 13 -11.20 21.40 3.75
N ALA A 14 -10.80 21.30 5.02
CA ALA A 14 -11.24 20.22 5.88
C ALA A 14 -12.74 20.36 6.19
N LEU A 15 -13.48 19.27 6.02
CA LEU A 15 -14.89 19.23 6.44
C LEU A 15 -14.97 19.16 7.98
N PRO A 16 -16.09 19.56 8.59
CA PRO A 16 -16.31 19.39 10.03
C PRO A 16 -16.02 17.95 10.48
N GLU A 17 -15.34 17.80 11.62
CA GLU A 17 -15.08 16.49 12.23
C GLU A 17 -16.40 15.90 12.74
N ASP A 18 -16.59 14.58 12.59
CA ASP A 18 -17.78 13.92 13.15
C ASP A 18 -17.78 13.99 14.69
N THR A 19 -16.60 14.05 15.31
CA THR A 19 -16.43 14.30 16.75
C THR A 19 -15.15 15.07 16.96
N ALA A 20 -15.27 16.31 17.45
CA ALA A 20 -14.11 17.13 17.74
C ALA A 20 -13.30 16.54 18.92
N PRO A 21 -11.98 16.35 18.77
CA PRO A 21 -11.12 15.90 19.86
C PRO A 21 -10.93 17.02 20.88
N GLU A 22 -10.80 16.67 22.15
CA GLU A 22 -10.35 17.60 23.18
C GLU A 22 -9.00 18.25 22.78
N PRO A 23 -8.79 19.56 23.01
CA PRO A 23 -7.62 20.29 22.52
C PRO A 23 -6.26 19.64 22.87
N ASP A 24 -6.12 19.13 24.10
CA ASP A 24 -4.87 18.56 24.60
C ASP A 24 -4.77 17.05 24.39
N LYS A 25 -5.82 16.41 23.87
CA LYS A 25 -5.83 14.97 23.61
C LYS A 25 -5.01 14.66 22.37
N LEU A 26 -4.06 13.74 22.53
CA LEU A 26 -3.23 13.24 21.43
C LEU A 26 -4.06 12.29 20.54
N ILE A 27 -4.34 12.73 19.32
CA ILE A 27 -4.96 11.90 18.28
C ILE A 27 -3.87 11.03 17.67
N ARG A 28 -4.06 9.71 17.69
CA ARG A 28 -3.08 8.76 17.12
C ARG A 28 -3.73 7.83 16.11
N ARG A 29 -3.05 7.56 15.00
CA ARG A 29 -3.44 6.53 14.02
C ARG A 29 -2.24 5.70 13.58
N ALA A 30 -2.53 4.47 13.15
CA ALA A 30 -1.54 3.62 12.52
C ALA A 30 -1.29 4.09 11.09
N TYR A 31 -0.04 4.05 10.67
CA TYR A 31 0.40 4.32 9.29
C TYR A 31 1.57 3.40 9.00
N SER A 32 1.55 2.77 7.83
CA SER A 32 2.69 2.00 7.34
C SER A 32 3.81 2.96 6.95
N ILE A 33 5.05 2.56 7.23
CA ILE A 33 6.25 3.30 6.83
C ILE A 33 6.54 3.00 5.36
N ALA A 34 6.81 4.02 4.56
CA ALA A 34 7.12 3.92 3.12
C ALA A 34 8.62 4.01 2.81
N SER A 35 9.44 4.52 3.73
CA SER A 35 10.90 4.52 3.58
C SER A 35 11.46 3.09 3.75
N SER A 36 12.65 2.84 3.20
CA SER A 36 13.34 1.56 3.38
C SER A 36 13.63 1.29 4.85
N SER A 37 13.64 0.02 5.26
CA SER A 37 14.10 -0.37 6.60
C SER A 37 15.61 -0.18 6.82
N LEU A 38 16.37 0.09 5.75
CA LEU A 38 17.79 0.44 5.79
C LEU A 38 18.03 1.94 5.96
N GLU A 39 16.99 2.77 5.75
CA GLU A 39 17.07 4.21 5.98
C GLU A 39 17.31 4.50 7.47
N ARG A 40 18.16 5.48 7.76
CA ARG A 40 18.57 5.86 9.13
C ARG A 40 18.34 7.34 9.41
N ASP A 41 18.23 8.16 8.37
CA ASP A 41 18.13 9.61 8.49
C ASP A 41 16.68 10.08 8.57
N TYR A 42 15.74 9.34 7.97
CA TYR A 42 14.32 9.72 7.96
C TYR A 42 13.35 8.53 7.97
N VAL A 43 12.09 8.84 8.29
CA VAL A 43 10.95 7.95 8.07
C VAL A 43 9.96 8.64 7.14
N GLU A 44 9.52 7.92 6.11
CA GLU A 44 8.56 8.44 5.13
C GLU A 44 7.19 7.81 5.34
N PHE A 45 6.12 8.61 5.18
CA PHE A 45 4.74 8.17 5.27
C PHE A 45 3.96 8.65 4.04
N TYR A 46 3.11 7.78 3.51
CA TYR A 46 2.21 8.10 2.40
C TYR A 46 0.78 8.18 2.90
N LEU A 47 0.19 9.38 2.82
CA LEU A 47 -1.07 9.72 3.47
C LEU A 47 -2.11 10.19 2.45
N ALA A 48 -3.37 9.82 2.68
CA ALA A 48 -4.52 10.39 1.99
C ALA A 48 -5.22 11.38 2.92
N LEU A 49 -5.65 12.52 2.39
CA LEU A 49 -6.47 13.46 3.13
C LEU A 49 -7.88 12.87 3.28
N VAL A 50 -8.28 12.64 4.52
CA VAL A 50 -9.66 12.27 4.87
C VAL A 50 -10.31 13.54 5.38
N ALA A 51 -11.13 14.18 4.56
CA ALA A 51 -11.61 15.55 4.83
C ALA A 51 -12.32 15.72 6.18
N LYS A 52 -13.08 14.72 6.62
CA LYS A 52 -13.74 14.67 7.95
C LYS A 52 -12.88 14.05 9.04
N GLY A 53 -11.68 13.55 8.71
CA GLY A 53 -10.81 12.84 9.62
C GLY A 53 -10.25 13.75 10.72
N GLY A 54 -10.00 13.17 11.89
CA GLY A 54 -9.44 13.93 13.00
C GLY A 54 -7.93 14.16 12.90
N LEU A 55 -7.19 13.31 12.19
CA LEU A 55 -5.72 13.42 12.13
C LEU A 55 -5.20 13.95 10.79
N THR A 56 -5.65 13.40 9.65
CA THR A 56 -5.05 13.73 8.36
C THR A 56 -5.20 15.20 7.96
N PRO A 57 -6.31 15.92 8.23
CA PRO A 57 -6.37 17.35 7.99
C PRO A 57 -5.37 18.17 8.81
N ARG A 58 -4.99 17.70 10.01
CA ARG A 58 -3.96 18.33 10.85
C ARG A 58 -2.56 18.04 10.34
N LEU A 59 -2.30 16.80 9.93
CA LEU A 59 -1.02 16.42 9.31
C LEU A 59 -0.77 17.21 8.02
N PHE A 60 -1.80 17.44 7.19
CA PHE A 60 -1.67 18.22 5.95
C PHE A 60 -1.53 19.73 6.19
N ALA A 61 -1.89 20.23 7.37
CA ALA A 61 -1.67 21.61 7.77
C ALA A 61 -0.32 21.84 8.45
N LEU A 62 0.42 20.76 8.73
CA LEU A 62 1.69 20.82 9.44
C LEU A 62 2.77 21.44 8.53
N PRO A 63 3.39 22.58 8.91
CA PRO A 63 4.45 23.16 8.12
C PRO A 63 5.75 22.35 8.24
N HIS A 64 6.69 22.60 7.34
CA HIS A 64 8.04 22.07 7.46
C HIS A 64 8.67 22.47 8.81
N GLY A 65 9.35 21.54 9.47
CA GLY A 65 9.87 21.74 10.83
C GLY A 65 8.83 21.57 11.95
N GLY A 66 7.55 21.36 11.60
CA GLY A 66 6.50 21.02 12.55
C GLY A 66 6.78 19.70 13.27
N ARG A 67 6.34 19.61 14.53
CA ARG A 67 6.53 18.40 15.35
C ARG A 67 5.33 17.47 15.21
N VAL A 68 5.61 16.19 15.03
CA VAL A 68 4.62 15.12 15.01
C VAL A 68 5.01 14.07 16.05
N PHE A 69 4.02 13.54 16.76
CA PHE A 69 4.25 12.38 17.61
C PHE A 69 4.53 11.16 16.72
N LEU A 70 5.65 10.50 16.97
CA LEU A 70 5.99 9.21 16.39
C LEU A 70 6.04 8.15 17.49
N GLY A 71 5.27 7.08 17.32
CA GLY A 71 5.30 5.96 18.24
C GLY A 71 6.69 5.31 18.31
N PRO A 72 7.14 4.85 19.49
CA PRO A 72 8.53 4.41 19.70
C PRO A 72 8.85 3.04 19.10
N LYS A 73 7.83 2.29 18.63
CA LYS A 73 7.97 0.94 18.10
C LYS A 73 7.17 0.79 16.81
N ALA A 74 7.79 0.21 15.80
CA ALA A 74 7.08 -0.35 14.65
C ALA A 74 6.40 -1.66 15.08
N SER A 75 5.21 -1.92 14.55
CA SER A 75 4.40 -3.10 14.84
C SER A 75 3.71 -3.57 13.56
N GLY A 76 3.58 -4.88 13.39
CA GLY A 76 2.94 -5.49 12.24
C GLY A 76 3.58 -6.85 11.94
N LEU A 77 2.83 -7.71 11.24
CA LEU A 77 3.31 -9.00 10.73
C LEU A 77 3.39 -9.02 9.19
N PHE A 78 3.11 -7.88 8.57
CA PHE A 78 3.04 -7.68 7.13
C PHE A 78 4.45 -7.43 6.57
N THR A 79 5.28 -8.48 6.56
CA THR A 79 6.71 -8.42 6.26
C THR A 79 7.15 -9.55 5.31
N LEU A 80 8.18 -9.29 4.50
CA LEU A 80 8.65 -10.22 3.46
C LEU A 80 9.40 -11.45 3.98
N ASP A 81 9.90 -11.42 5.22
CA ASP A 81 10.63 -12.52 5.87
C ASP A 81 9.81 -13.79 6.04
N ARG A 82 8.48 -13.67 5.95
CA ARG A 82 7.53 -14.78 6.02
C ARG A 82 7.38 -15.55 4.72
N VAL A 83 7.84 -14.98 3.60
CA VAL A 83 7.70 -15.58 2.27
C VAL A 83 8.81 -16.59 2.02
N ALA A 84 8.45 -17.84 1.78
CA ALA A 84 9.41 -18.90 1.51
C ALA A 84 10.37 -18.54 0.36
N PRO A 85 11.65 -18.96 0.41
CA PRO A 85 12.61 -18.75 -0.67
C PRO A 85 12.10 -19.28 -2.01
N GLY A 86 12.46 -18.62 -3.11
CA GLY A 86 12.11 -19.04 -4.48
C GLY A 86 10.71 -18.65 -4.95
N LYS A 87 9.77 -18.34 -4.04
CA LYS A 87 8.42 -17.88 -4.41
C LYS A 87 8.43 -16.44 -4.94
N ALA A 88 7.56 -16.14 -5.89
CA ALA A 88 7.29 -14.75 -6.26
C ALA A 88 6.48 -14.04 -5.16
N VAL A 89 6.50 -12.71 -5.16
CA VAL A 89 5.70 -11.87 -4.27
C VAL A 89 4.81 -10.97 -5.11
N ILE A 90 3.50 -11.07 -4.90
CA ILE A 90 2.49 -10.26 -5.59
C ILE A 90 1.91 -9.29 -4.57
N LEU A 91 2.12 -8.00 -4.79
CA LEU A 91 1.72 -6.90 -3.91
C LEU A 91 0.51 -6.20 -4.52
N VAL A 92 -0.67 -6.40 -3.93
CA VAL A 92 -1.95 -5.90 -4.45
C VAL A 92 -2.44 -4.76 -3.56
N GLY A 93 -2.37 -3.54 -4.09
CA GLY A 93 -2.58 -2.32 -3.32
C GLY A 93 -3.62 -1.39 -3.94
N THR A 94 -4.33 -0.63 -3.11
CA THR A 94 -5.11 0.53 -3.57
C THR A 94 -4.78 1.79 -2.78
N GLY A 95 -4.64 2.92 -3.48
CA GLY A 95 -4.30 4.21 -2.89
C GLY A 95 -3.08 4.12 -1.95
N THR A 96 -3.24 4.58 -0.71
CA THR A 96 -2.14 4.57 0.27
C THR A 96 -1.73 3.18 0.75
N GLY A 97 -2.48 2.13 0.43
CA GLY A 97 -2.07 0.73 0.68
C GLY A 97 -0.77 0.33 -0.03
N LEU A 98 -0.27 1.18 -0.93
CA LEU A 98 1.05 1.05 -1.54
C LEU A 98 2.22 1.32 -0.57
N ALA A 99 2.00 2.07 0.52
CA ALA A 99 3.06 2.49 1.45
C ALA A 99 3.98 1.35 1.93
N PRO A 100 3.46 0.23 2.48
CA PRO A 100 4.32 -0.87 2.93
C PRO A 100 5.10 -1.50 1.76
N TYR A 101 4.52 -1.53 0.56
CA TYR A 101 5.17 -2.11 -0.62
C TYR A 101 6.36 -1.29 -1.09
N VAL A 102 6.25 0.04 -1.04
CA VAL A 102 7.40 0.92 -1.35
C VAL A 102 8.55 0.65 -0.39
N SER A 103 8.27 0.53 0.91
CA SER A 103 9.30 0.19 1.92
C SER A 103 9.95 -1.17 1.65
N MET A 104 9.12 -2.18 1.38
CA MET A 104 9.56 -3.53 1.05
C MET A 104 10.45 -3.55 -0.21
N LEU A 105 10.02 -2.89 -1.28
CA LEU A 105 10.74 -2.89 -2.56
C LEU A 105 12.04 -2.11 -2.50
N ARG A 106 12.04 -0.92 -1.89
CA ARG A 106 13.27 -0.13 -1.67
C ARG A 106 14.28 -0.93 -0.86
N THR A 107 13.84 -1.72 0.11
CA THR A 107 14.73 -2.58 0.91
C THR A 107 15.22 -3.80 0.13
N ALA A 108 14.30 -4.57 -0.44
CA ALA A 108 14.60 -5.88 -1.03
C ALA A 108 15.35 -5.78 -2.36
N LEU A 109 15.06 -4.77 -3.18
CA LEU A 109 15.71 -4.62 -4.49
C LEU A 109 17.08 -3.94 -4.36
N ILE A 110 17.31 -3.08 -3.37
CA ILE A 110 18.66 -2.55 -3.08
C ILE A 110 19.59 -3.67 -2.60
N ALA A 111 19.09 -4.62 -1.80
CA ALA A 111 19.86 -5.75 -1.27
C ALA A 111 20.15 -6.87 -2.30
N ASP A 112 20.01 -6.60 -3.60
CA ASP A 112 20.20 -7.53 -4.72
C ASP A 112 19.41 -8.85 -4.60
N SER A 113 18.08 -8.74 -4.45
CA SER A 113 17.20 -9.91 -4.48
C SER A 113 16.92 -10.37 -5.91
N THR A 114 17.11 -11.68 -6.18
CA THR A 114 16.68 -12.36 -7.40
C THR A 114 15.19 -12.70 -7.42
N ARG A 115 14.47 -12.47 -6.30
CA ARG A 115 13.04 -12.77 -6.16
C ARG A 115 12.22 -11.96 -7.16
N ARG A 116 11.19 -12.58 -7.74
CA ARG A 116 10.23 -11.87 -8.61
C ARG A 116 9.21 -11.12 -7.78
N PHE A 117 9.02 -9.84 -8.09
CA PHE A 117 8.05 -8.97 -7.45
C PHE A 117 7.07 -8.43 -8.48
N VAL A 118 5.78 -8.44 -8.14
CA VAL A 118 4.72 -7.85 -8.95
C VAL A 118 3.95 -6.87 -8.09
N VAL A 119 3.71 -5.65 -8.59
CA VAL A 119 2.83 -4.68 -7.92
C VAL A 119 1.61 -4.44 -8.81
N LEU A 120 0.44 -4.80 -8.30
CA LEU A 120 -0.85 -4.46 -8.88
C LEU A 120 -1.45 -3.31 -8.08
N HIS A 121 -1.42 -2.08 -8.64
CA HIS A 121 -1.76 -0.85 -7.92
C HIS A 121 -3.01 -0.19 -8.51
N GLY A 122 -4.08 -0.13 -7.72
CA GLY A 122 -5.35 0.47 -8.12
C GLY A 122 -5.57 1.87 -7.57
N ALA A 123 -6.05 2.78 -8.42
CA ALA A 123 -6.51 4.11 -8.01
C ALA A 123 -7.77 4.56 -8.76
N ARG A 124 -8.30 5.73 -8.42
CA ARG A 124 -9.45 6.32 -9.13
C ARG A 124 -8.99 6.88 -10.47
N CYS A 125 -8.06 7.85 -10.41
CA CYS A 125 -7.45 8.48 -11.56
C CYS A 125 -5.94 8.23 -11.59
N SER A 126 -5.28 8.56 -12.70
CA SER A 126 -3.85 8.28 -12.88
C SER A 126 -2.95 9.15 -11.99
N TRP A 127 -3.37 10.36 -11.66
CA TRP A 127 -2.68 11.27 -10.73
C TRP A 127 -2.81 10.85 -9.26
N ASP A 128 -3.72 9.91 -8.95
CA ASP A 128 -3.83 9.31 -7.62
C ASP A 128 -2.85 8.15 -7.43
N LEU A 129 -2.16 7.70 -8.51
CA LEU A 129 -1.17 6.63 -8.44
C LEU A 129 0.13 7.17 -7.82
N GLY A 130 0.19 7.22 -6.49
CA GLY A 130 1.42 7.54 -5.75
C GLY A 130 2.60 6.66 -6.16
N TYR A 131 3.81 7.22 -6.12
CA TYR A 131 5.07 6.53 -6.49
C TYR A 131 5.10 5.93 -7.90
N ARG A 132 4.14 6.26 -8.77
CA ARG A 132 4.05 5.69 -10.12
C ARG A 132 5.35 5.81 -10.91
N ALA A 133 5.96 7.00 -10.93
CA ALA A 133 7.20 7.24 -11.67
C ALA A 133 8.38 6.40 -11.14
N GLU A 134 8.45 6.22 -9.81
CA GLU A 134 9.46 5.37 -9.17
C GLU A 134 9.26 3.90 -9.58
N LEU A 135 8.03 3.39 -9.50
CA LEU A 135 7.71 2.00 -9.84
C LEU A 135 7.85 1.72 -11.35
N GLU A 136 7.45 2.64 -12.22
CA GLU A 136 7.69 2.52 -13.66
C GLU A 136 9.18 2.53 -14.00
N THR A 137 9.97 3.34 -13.30
CA THR A 137 11.43 3.33 -13.46
C THR A 137 12.03 2.02 -12.97
N LEU A 138 11.58 1.54 -11.81
CA LEU A 138 12.01 0.26 -11.25
C LEU A 138 11.72 -0.90 -12.21
N ALA A 139 10.54 -0.91 -12.84
CA ALA A 139 10.14 -1.94 -13.81
C ALA A 139 10.98 -1.91 -15.09
N ARG A 140 11.54 -0.76 -15.46
CA ARG A 140 12.46 -0.65 -16.59
C ARG A 140 13.87 -1.14 -16.28
N ILE A 141 14.34 -0.92 -15.05
CA ILE A 141 15.74 -1.22 -14.68
C ILE A 141 15.91 -2.57 -13.99
N ARG A 142 14.81 -3.20 -13.51
CA ARG A 142 14.85 -4.50 -12.84
C ARG A 142 14.05 -5.57 -13.60
N PRO A 143 14.70 -6.58 -14.19
CA PRO A 143 14.02 -7.62 -14.95
C PRO A 143 13.14 -8.54 -14.10
N ASN A 144 13.35 -8.57 -12.79
CA ASN A 144 12.57 -9.35 -11.82
C ASN A 144 11.44 -8.55 -11.16
N PHE A 145 11.11 -7.35 -11.66
CA PHE A 145 10.03 -6.51 -11.13
C PHE A 145 9.02 -6.16 -12.23
N THR A 146 7.72 -6.28 -11.91
CA THR A 146 6.63 -5.89 -12.81
C THR A 146 5.68 -4.95 -12.08
N TYR A 147 5.38 -3.80 -12.69
CA TYR A 147 4.41 -2.84 -12.18
C TYR A 147 3.17 -2.79 -13.10
N ILE A 148 2.00 -2.97 -12.50
CA ILE A 148 0.70 -3.02 -13.18
C ILE A 148 -0.21 -1.96 -12.55
N PRO A 149 -0.21 -0.72 -13.06
CA PRO A 149 -1.14 0.31 -12.61
C PRO A 149 -2.54 0.09 -13.20
N SER A 150 -3.58 0.27 -12.39
CA SER A 150 -4.98 0.23 -12.81
C SER A 150 -5.75 1.45 -12.32
N ILE A 151 -6.58 2.04 -13.18
CA ILE A 151 -7.48 3.14 -12.81
C ILE A 151 -8.94 2.77 -13.08
N THR A 152 -9.86 3.41 -12.37
CA THR A 152 -11.30 3.16 -12.52
C THR A 152 -12.05 4.28 -13.24
N ARG A 153 -11.46 5.47 -13.34
CA ARG A 153 -12.03 6.65 -14.01
C ARG A 153 -11.20 7.06 -15.23
N ALA A 154 -10.98 6.11 -16.14
CA ALA A 154 -10.15 6.33 -17.32
C ALA A 154 -10.72 7.38 -18.28
N GLU A 155 -12.03 7.63 -18.23
CA GLU A 155 -12.68 8.72 -18.95
C GLU A 155 -12.15 10.11 -18.56
N GLN A 156 -11.54 10.24 -17.38
CA GLN A 156 -10.93 11.49 -16.91
C GLN A 156 -9.46 11.63 -17.30
N ASP A 157 -8.84 10.56 -17.82
CA ASP A 157 -7.48 10.59 -18.37
C ASP A 157 -7.38 9.70 -19.62
N PRO A 158 -7.74 10.23 -20.80
CA PRO A 158 -7.63 9.53 -22.07
C PRO A 158 -6.18 9.16 -22.47
N HIS A 159 -5.18 9.73 -21.81
CA HIS A 159 -3.77 9.47 -22.07
C HIS A 159 -3.20 8.34 -21.23
N PHE A 160 -3.95 7.82 -20.25
CA PHE A 160 -3.53 6.66 -19.49
C PHE A 160 -3.39 5.42 -20.40
N ARG A 161 -2.33 4.65 -20.20
CA ARG A 161 -1.98 3.46 -21.00
C ARG A 161 -1.84 2.19 -20.15
N GLY A 162 -2.23 2.25 -18.88
CA GLY A 162 -2.28 1.07 -18.00
C GLY A 162 -3.61 0.35 -18.05
N GLN A 163 -3.90 -0.43 -17.02
CA GLN A 163 -5.13 -1.22 -16.92
C GLN A 163 -6.34 -0.35 -16.53
N VAL A 164 -7.52 -0.71 -17.06
CA VAL A 164 -8.76 0.00 -16.73
C VAL A 164 -9.72 -0.97 -16.06
N GLY A 165 -9.98 -0.75 -14.77
CA GLY A 165 -10.87 -1.59 -13.99
C GLY A 165 -10.53 -1.68 -12.52
N ARG A 166 -11.45 -2.30 -11.76
CA ARG A 166 -11.21 -2.64 -10.36
C ARG A 166 -10.26 -3.83 -10.26
N ILE A 167 -9.43 -3.81 -9.23
CA ILE A 167 -8.36 -4.79 -8.99
C ILE A 167 -8.83 -6.25 -9.00
N PRO A 168 -9.95 -6.65 -8.35
CA PRO A 168 -10.43 -8.03 -8.43
C PRO A 168 -10.66 -8.51 -9.87
N LYS A 169 -11.25 -7.67 -10.72
CA LYS A 169 -11.50 -8.00 -12.13
C LYS A 169 -10.21 -8.12 -12.93
N ILE A 170 -9.23 -7.24 -12.70
CA ILE A 170 -7.91 -7.32 -13.35
C ILE A 170 -7.21 -8.64 -12.99
N LEU A 171 -7.32 -9.07 -11.72
CA LEU A 171 -6.77 -10.32 -11.24
C LEU A 171 -7.49 -11.54 -11.86
N GLU A 172 -8.82 -11.52 -11.90
CA GLU A 172 -9.65 -12.56 -12.53
C GLU A 172 -9.34 -12.76 -14.02
N GLN A 173 -9.01 -11.67 -14.73
CA GLN A 173 -8.65 -11.68 -16.15
C GLN A 173 -7.27 -12.30 -16.42
N GLY A 174 -6.50 -12.65 -15.38
CA GLY A 174 -5.18 -13.25 -15.52
C GLY A 174 -4.09 -12.26 -15.96
N ILE A 175 -4.34 -10.95 -15.81
CA ILE A 175 -3.41 -9.90 -16.26
C ILE A 175 -2.07 -9.99 -15.51
N VAL A 176 -2.11 -10.38 -14.23
CA VAL A 176 -0.89 -10.59 -13.43
C VAL A 176 -0.06 -11.71 -14.03
N GLU A 177 -0.66 -12.87 -14.32
CA GLU A 177 0.04 -13.99 -14.94
C GLU A 177 0.58 -13.65 -16.32
N GLN A 178 -0.20 -12.94 -17.14
CA GLN A 178 0.16 -12.55 -18.50
C GLN A 178 1.33 -11.56 -18.55
N LEU A 179 1.29 -10.51 -17.73
CA LEU A 179 2.30 -9.44 -17.78
C LEU A 179 3.56 -9.75 -16.96
N ALA A 180 3.42 -10.46 -15.85
CA ALA A 180 4.55 -10.76 -14.96
C ALA A 180 5.18 -12.15 -15.18
N GLY A 181 4.50 -13.05 -15.91
CA GLY A 181 4.95 -14.44 -16.06
C GLY A 181 5.01 -15.21 -14.74
N VAL A 182 4.23 -14.79 -13.74
CA VAL A 182 4.11 -15.41 -12.42
C VAL A 182 2.74 -16.06 -12.31
N ARG A 183 2.68 -17.37 -12.04
CA ARG A 183 1.41 -18.06 -11.83
C ARG A 183 0.81 -17.63 -10.49
N LEU A 184 -0.48 -17.32 -10.49
CA LEU A 184 -1.25 -17.08 -9.27
C LEU A 184 -1.63 -18.43 -8.65
N ASP A 185 -0.64 -19.06 -8.01
CA ASP A 185 -0.67 -20.39 -7.40
C ASP A 185 0.07 -20.32 -6.04
N PRO A 186 -0.49 -20.85 -4.94
CA PRO A 186 0.11 -20.81 -3.62
C PRO A 186 1.41 -21.61 -3.50
N ALA A 187 1.79 -22.46 -4.46
CA ALA A 187 3.12 -23.06 -4.53
C ALA A 187 4.15 -22.12 -5.18
N ALA A 188 3.71 -21.22 -6.06
CA ALA A 188 4.58 -20.35 -6.85
C ALA A 188 4.74 -18.93 -6.27
N ALA A 189 3.75 -18.42 -5.56
CA ALA A 189 3.74 -17.03 -5.07
C ALA A 189 3.06 -16.88 -3.70
N ASP A 190 3.44 -15.82 -3.00
CA ASP A 190 2.65 -15.26 -1.89
C ASP A 190 2.02 -13.94 -2.34
N VAL A 191 0.82 -13.66 -1.86
CA VAL A 191 0.06 -12.45 -2.21
C VAL A 191 -0.14 -11.59 -0.97
N PHE A 192 0.23 -10.32 -1.07
CA PHE A 192 0.00 -9.31 -0.05
C PHE A 192 -1.15 -8.41 -0.49
N LEU A 193 -2.12 -8.17 0.40
CA LEU A 193 -3.29 -7.32 0.16
C LEU A 193 -3.31 -6.14 1.12
N CYS A 194 -3.37 -4.91 0.60
CA CYS A 194 -3.40 -3.71 1.42
C CYS A 194 -4.22 -2.56 0.79
N GLY A 195 -5.01 -1.85 1.59
CA GLY A 195 -5.80 -0.69 1.16
C GLY A 195 -7.30 -0.86 1.40
N ASN A 196 -8.12 -0.56 0.39
CA ASN A 196 -9.58 -0.53 0.54
C ASN A 196 -10.16 -1.91 0.91
N PRO A 197 -10.98 -2.01 1.98
CA PRO A 197 -11.61 -3.27 2.42
C PRO A 197 -12.42 -3.99 1.34
N GLU A 198 -13.15 -3.27 0.47
CA GLU A 198 -13.90 -3.88 -0.63
C GLU A 198 -12.98 -4.54 -1.66
N MET A 199 -11.83 -3.91 -1.94
CA MET A 199 -10.82 -4.49 -2.82
C MET A 199 -10.24 -5.75 -2.18
N ILE A 200 -9.89 -5.69 -0.89
CA ILE A 200 -9.33 -6.82 -0.15
C ILE A 200 -10.30 -7.99 -0.15
N SER A 201 -11.58 -7.75 0.18
CA SER A 201 -12.62 -8.77 0.19
C SER A 201 -12.80 -9.42 -1.19
N GLY A 202 -12.88 -8.62 -2.25
CA GLY A 202 -13.03 -9.12 -3.62
C GLY A 202 -11.83 -9.95 -4.09
N VAL A 203 -10.60 -9.52 -3.79
CA VAL A 203 -9.40 -10.27 -4.13
C VAL A 203 -9.28 -11.55 -3.30
N ARG A 204 -9.59 -11.47 -2.00
CA ARG A 204 -9.52 -12.63 -1.08
C ARG A 204 -10.35 -13.80 -1.58
N GLY A 205 -11.61 -13.57 -1.96
CA GLY A 205 -12.46 -14.64 -2.47
C GLY A 205 -11.89 -15.31 -3.72
N HIS A 206 -11.26 -14.54 -4.61
CA HIS A 206 -10.60 -15.07 -5.80
C HIS A 206 -9.37 -15.93 -5.45
N LEU A 207 -8.58 -15.50 -4.47
CA LEU A 207 -7.37 -16.21 -4.03
C LEU A 207 -7.70 -17.49 -3.27
N GLU A 208 -8.69 -17.45 -2.38
CA GLU A 208 -9.15 -18.63 -1.63
C GLU A 208 -9.68 -19.73 -2.57
N ALA A 209 -10.41 -19.35 -3.63
CA ALA A 209 -10.86 -20.27 -4.67
C ALA A 209 -9.69 -20.94 -5.43
N ARG A 210 -8.49 -20.34 -5.40
CA ARG A 210 -7.25 -20.89 -5.96
C ARG A 210 -6.34 -21.56 -4.92
N GLY A 211 -6.83 -21.76 -3.69
CA GLY A 211 -6.13 -22.48 -2.63
C GLY A 211 -5.13 -21.64 -1.83
N PHE A 212 -5.12 -20.32 -1.99
CA PHE A 212 -4.36 -19.45 -1.09
C PHE A 212 -4.99 -19.45 0.30
N THR A 213 -4.15 -19.38 1.33
CA THR A 213 -4.58 -19.42 2.73
C THR A 213 -4.17 -18.14 3.45
N PRO A 214 -5.07 -17.52 4.24
CA PRO A 214 -4.73 -16.35 5.03
C PRO A 214 -3.72 -16.70 6.14
N ASP A 215 -3.04 -15.68 6.66
CA ASP A 215 -2.30 -15.80 7.91
C ASP A 215 -3.24 -16.15 9.09
N HIS A 216 -2.81 -17.09 9.94
CA HIS A 216 -3.52 -17.48 11.16
C HIS A 216 -2.64 -17.18 12.38
N GLY A 217 -2.78 -15.96 12.91
CA GLY A 217 -1.96 -15.48 14.03
C GLY A 217 -0.47 -15.47 13.68
N LYS A 218 0.32 -16.32 14.34
CA LYS A 218 1.76 -16.46 14.05
C LYS A 218 2.06 -17.42 12.88
N GLN A 219 1.10 -18.25 12.48
CA GLN A 219 1.28 -19.17 11.36
C GLN A 219 1.11 -18.40 10.06
N SER A 220 2.11 -18.51 9.19
CA SER A 220 2.11 -17.83 7.90
C SER A 220 1.35 -18.65 6.87
N GLY A 221 0.36 -18.04 6.25
CA GLY A 221 -0.29 -18.55 5.04
C GLY A 221 0.47 -18.12 3.79
N THR A 222 -0.22 -18.13 2.66
CA THR A 222 0.27 -17.62 1.35
C THR A 222 -0.43 -16.34 0.92
N MET A 223 -1.40 -15.87 1.73
CA MET A 223 -2.11 -14.61 1.57
C MET A 223 -1.97 -13.79 2.85
N HIS A 224 -1.29 -12.65 2.73
CA HIS A 224 -1.04 -11.72 3.82
C HIS A 224 -1.93 -10.51 3.65
N VAL A 225 -2.59 -10.05 4.71
CA VAL A 225 -3.58 -8.96 4.62
C VAL A 225 -3.33 -7.92 5.71
N GLU A 226 -3.31 -6.65 5.30
CA GLU A 226 -3.31 -5.49 6.21
C GLU A 226 -4.38 -4.48 5.77
N GLU A 227 -5.42 -4.32 6.59
CA GLU A 227 -6.53 -3.40 6.35
C GLU A 227 -6.24 -2.04 7.00
N TYR A 228 -6.63 -0.94 6.34
CA TYR A 228 -6.34 0.41 6.81
C TYR A 228 -7.47 1.06 7.62
N TRP A 229 -8.72 0.61 7.46
CA TRP A 229 -9.90 1.06 8.21
C TRP A 229 -11.07 0.11 8.02
#